data_AF-A0A7S1E9P9-F1
#
_entry.id   AF-A0A7S1E9P9-F1
#
_cell.length_a   1.000
_cell.length_b   1.000
_cell.length_c   1.000
_cell.angle_alpha   90.00
_cell.angle_beta   90.00
_cell.angle_gamma   90.00
#
_symmetry.space_group_name_H-M   'P 1'
#
loop_
_entity.id
_entity.type
_entity.pdbx_description
1 polymer ?
#
loop_
_entity_poly.entity_id
_entity_poly.type
_entity_poly.pdbx_seq_one_letter_code
_entity_poly.pdbx_strand_id
1 'polypeptide(L)'
;GLAAAGEAYHAEQSEHALRVYSAAEVEHLGEASIGFISFLESAGVLPGPMREMIIDRAMAIGGNAMDLEDLKIIVLMVFWSLGEEPDALILDELFVAPEERLIH
;
A
#
# COMPACT_ATOMS: atom_id res chain seq x y z
N GLY A 1 25.99 -28.45 -0.68
CA GLY A 1 25.92 -27.44 0.39
C GLY A 1 24.90 -26.40 -0.02
N LEU A 2 23.83 -26.34 0.74
CA LEU A 2 22.71 -25.37 0.76
C LEU A 2 22.69 -24.26 -0.30
N ALA A 3 21.77 -24.40 -1.26
CA ALA A 3 21.19 -23.29 -2.02
C ALA A 3 19.66 -23.45 -1.98
N ALA A 4 19.08 -23.22 -0.81
CA ALA A 4 17.65 -23.09 -0.60
C ALA A 4 17.47 -21.90 0.35
N ALA A 5 17.53 -20.70 -0.21
CA ALA A 5 17.33 -19.46 0.53
C ALA A 5 16.28 -18.65 -0.25
N GLY A 6 15.13 -18.47 0.38
CA GLY A 6 14.16 -17.45 -0.01
C GLY A 6 13.00 -17.92 -0.89
N GLU A 7 12.40 -19.09 -0.63
CA GLU A 7 10.98 -19.21 -0.95
C GLU A 7 10.23 -18.31 0.04
N ALA A 8 10.00 -17.05 -0.36
CA ALA A 8 9.07 -16.20 0.34
C ALA A 8 7.71 -16.90 0.24
N TYR A 9 7.27 -17.49 1.35
CA TYR A 9 5.98 -18.14 1.46
C TYR A 9 4.90 -17.06 1.23
N HIS A 10 4.46 -16.92 -0.01
CA HIS A 10 3.29 -16.13 -0.38
C HIS A 10 2.07 -16.94 0.04
N ALA A 11 1.87 -17.10 1.35
CA ALA A 11 0.63 -17.66 1.86
C ALA A 11 -0.46 -16.64 1.53
N GLU A 12 -1.47 -17.07 0.77
CA GLU A 12 -2.67 -16.27 0.57
C GLU A 12 -3.22 -15.90 1.95
N GLN A 13 -3.31 -14.60 2.21
CA GLN A 13 -3.87 -14.08 3.44
C GLN A 13 -5.34 -14.53 3.49
N SER A 14 -5.77 -15.14 4.61
CA SER A 14 -7.17 -15.56 4.75
C SER A 14 -8.08 -14.33 4.70
N GLU A 15 -9.30 -14.49 4.17
CA GLU A 15 -10.29 -13.39 4.06
C GLU A 15 -10.60 -12.70 5.40
N HIS A 16 -10.27 -13.33 6.53
CA HIS A 16 -10.52 -12.80 7.88
C HIS A 16 -9.27 -12.30 8.61
N ALA A 17 -8.10 -12.33 7.95
CA ALA A 17 -6.88 -11.88 8.59
C ALA A 17 -6.85 -10.35 8.68
N LEU A 18 -6.66 -9.85 9.91
CA LEU A 18 -6.58 -8.43 10.21
C LEU A 18 -5.11 -8.00 10.31
N ARG A 19 -4.74 -6.90 9.64
CA ARG A 19 -3.47 -6.21 9.88
C ARG A 19 -3.60 -5.23 11.04
N VAL A 20 -2.57 -5.19 11.89
CA VAL A 20 -2.42 -4.20 12.96
C VAL A 20 -1.15 -3.38 12.71
N TYR A 21 -1.28 -2.06 12.69
CA TYR A 21 -0.15 -1.14 12.53
C TYR A 21 0.57 -0.94 13.87
N SER A 22 1.90 -1.00 13.84
CA SER A 22 2.77 -0.64 14.96
C SER A 22 2.75 0.88 15.19
N ALA A 23 3.16 1.32 16.39
CA ALA A 23 3.23 2.74 16.71
C ALA A 23 4.14 3.52 15.74
N ALA A 24 5.25 2.91 15.30
CA ALA A 24 6.18 3.51 14.35
C ALA A 24 5.55 3.65 12.95
N GLU A 25 4.78 2.66 12.49
CA GLU A 25 4.04 2.76 11.22
C GLU A 25 2.96 3.83 11.30
N VAL A 26 2.25 3.94 12.42
CA VAL A 26 1.23 4.99 12.62
C VAL A 26 1.86 6.38 12.62
N GLU A 27 2.98 6.55 13.31
CA GLU A 27 3.72 7.82 13.35
C GLU A 27 4.27 8.21 11.97
N HIS A 28 4.81 7.25 11.23
CA HIS A 28 5.43 7.51 9.93
C HIS A 28 4.42 7.66 8.80
N LEU A 29 3.45 6.75 8.68
CA LEU A 29 2.46 6.81 7.59
C LEU A 29 1.40 7.89 7.84
N GLY A 30 1.02 8.09 9.10
CA GLY A 30 -0.09 8.96 9.45
C GLY A 30 -1.46 8.41 9.06
N GLU A 31 -2.52 9.06 9.56
CA GLU A 31 -3.91 8.61 9.39
C GLU A 31 -4.37 8.60 7.93
N ALA A 32 -3.97 9.59 7.14
CA ALA A 32 -4.39 9.72 5.74
C ALA A 32 -3.88 8.55 4.88
N SER A 33 -2.60 8.21 5.02
CA SER A 33 -1.95 7.10 4.31
C SER A 33 -2.52 5.75 4.72
N ILE A 34 -2.75 5.54 6.03
CA ILE A 34 -3.38 4.31 6.54
C ILE A 34 -4.81 4.19 6.01
N GLY A 35 -5.57 5.28 6.01
CA GLY A 35 -6.93 5.32 5.47
C GLY A 35 -6.95 4.99 3.98
N PHE A 36 -6.01 5.52 3.21
CA PHE A 36 -5.89 5.24 1.78
C PHE A 36 -5.54 3.77 1.49
N ILE A 37 -4.59 3.19 2.22
CA ILE A 37 -4.26 1.76 2.13
C ILE A 37 -5.49 0.89 2.45
N SER A 38 -6.19 1.23 3.53
CA SER A 38 -7.40 0.50 3.96
C SER A 38 -8.51 0.59 2.94
N PHE A 39 -8.67 1.74 2.29
CA PHE A 39 -9.61 1.94 1.20
C PHE A 39 -9.29 1.02 0.00
N LEU A 40 -8.04 1.02 -0.48
CA LEU A 40 -7.62 0.15 -1.59
C LEU A 40 -7.77 -1.34 -1.27
N GLU A 41 -7.46 -1.74 -0.03
CA GLU A 41 -7.69 -3.12 0.42
C GLU A 41 -9.19 -3.46 0.41
N SER A 42 -10.05 -2.57 0.93
CA SER A 42 -11.50 -2.79 0.95
C SER A 42 -12.15 -2.85 -0.44
N ALA A 43 -11.54 -2.16 -1.41
CA ALA A 43 -11.95 -2.20 -2.82
C ALA A 43 -11.49 -3.50 -3.54
N GLY A 44 -10.71 -4.36 -2.87
CA GLY A 44 -10.17 -5.59 -3.45
C GLY A 44 -8.98 -5.38 -4.39
N VAL A 45 -8.43 -4.16 -4.42
CA VAL A 45 -7.40 -3.70 -5.36
C VAL A 45 -6.01 -3.98 -4.81
N LEU A 46 -5.89 -4.03 -3.48
CA LEU A 46 -4.63 -4.21 -2.79
C LEU A 46 -4.65 -5.49 -1.95
N PRO A 47 -4.27 -6.64 -2.53
CA PRO A 47 -4.12 -7.89 -1.79
C PRO A 47 -3.08 -7.76 -0.68
N GLY A 48 -3.24 -8.58 0.37
CA GLY A 48 -2.37 -8.60 1.54
C GLY A 48 -0.87 -8.50 1.25
N PRO A 49 -0.28 -9.35 0.39
CA PRO A 49 1.14 -9.28 0.09
C PRO A 49 1.58 -7.98 -0.61
N MET A 50 0.72 -7.41 -1.45
CA MET A 50 0.99 -6.15 -2.12
C MET A 50 0.93 -4.98 -1.13
N ARG A 51 -0.01 -5.00 -0.18
CA ARG A 51 -0.06 -4.07 0.95
C ARG A 51 1.23 -4.10 1.75
N GLU A 52 1.74 -5.29 2.09
CA GLU A 52 3.02 -5.42 2.81
C GLU A 52 4.18 -4.77 2.04
N MET A 53 4.21 -4.96 0.73
CA MET A 53 5.26 -4.41 -0.12
C MET A 53 5.21 -2.87 -0.20
N ILE A 54 4.00 -2.28 -0.20
CA ILE A 54 3.81 -0.83 -0.14
C ILE A 54 4.30 -0.30 1.21
N ILE A 55 3.90 -0.94 2.31
CA ILE A 55 4.28 -0.50 3.66
C ILE A 55 5.79 -0.60 3.86
N ASP A 56 6.42 -1.70 3.42
CA ASP A 56 7.87 -1.87 3.53
C ASP A 56 8.63 -0.77 2.79
N ARG A 57 8.22 -0.44 1.56
CA ARG A 57 8.81 0.67 0.78
C ARG A 57 8.56 2.02 1.44
N ALA A 58 7.37 2.23 1.99
CA ALA A 58 7.02 3.47 2.66
C ALA A 58 7.87 3.69 3.93
N MET A 59 8.06 2.64 4.73
CA MET A 59 8.89 2.67 5.93
C MET A 59 10.39 2.80 5.62
N ALA A 60 10.83 2.40 4.43
CA ALA A 60 12.21 2.59 3.97
C ALA A 60 12.53 4.06 3.60
N ILE A 61 11.50 4.89 3.36
CA ILE A 61 11.68 6.33 3.19
C ILE A 61 11.93 6.94 4.56
N GLY A 62 13.20 7.29 4.83
CA GLY A 62 13.57 8.00 6.05
C GLY A 62 13.07 9.44 6.03
N GLY A 63 12.76 10.00 7.20
CA GLY A 63 12.32 11.39 7.32
C GLY A 63 11.29 11.57 8.43
N ASN A 64 10.53 12.65 8.32
CA ASN A 64 9.34 12.88 9.13
C ASN A 64 8.17 12.07 8.56
N ALA A 65 6.96 12.31 9.10
CA ALA A 65 5.73 11.72 8.59
C ALA A 65 5.60 11.86 7.06
N MET A 66 5.19 10.76 6.44
CA MET A 66 4.98 10.59 5.01
C MET A 66 3.78 11.41 4.54
N ASP A 67 3.95 12.10 3.42
CA ASP A 67 2.83 12.70 2.71
C ASP A 67 2.02 11.61 1.98
N LEU A 68 0.70 11.77 1.92
CA LEU A 68 -0.18 10.87 1.19
C LEU A 68 0.19 10.81 -0.29
N GLU A 69 0.65 11.92 -0.86
CA GLU A 69 1.07 11.96 -2.27
C GLU A 69 2.31 11.07 -2.52
N ASP A 70 3.27 11.06 -1.60
CA ASP A 70 4.43 10.17 -1.68
C ASP A 70 4.00 8.70 -1.61
N LEU A 71 3.03 8.37 -0.74
CA LEU A 71 2.47 7.02 -0.67
C LEU A 71 1.82 6.61 -2.01
N LYS A 72 1.05 7.50 -2.65
CA LYS A 72 0.41 7.24 -3.94
C LYS A 72 1.42 6.93 -5.03
N ILE A 73 2.56 7.64 -5.04
CA ILE A 73 3.69 7.33 -5.93
C ILE A 73 4.24 5.92 -5.66
N ILE A 74 4.44 5.56 -4.38
CA ILE A 74 4.90 4.21 -4.02
C ILE A 74 3.92 3.16 -4.51
N VAL A 75 2.62 3.34 -4.29
CA VAL A 75 1.56 2.42 -4.74
C VAL A 75 1.67 2.21 -6.25
N LEU A 76 1.76 3.29 -7.03
CA LEU A 76 1.91 3.23 -8.48
C LEU A 76 3.18 2.49 -8.90
N MET A 77 4.31 2.77 -8.24
CA MET A 77 5.57 2.06 -8.48
C MET A 77 5.45 0.56 -8.17
N VAL A 78 4.69 0.17 -7.14
CA VAL A 78 4.47 -1.24 -6.80
C VAL A 78 3.67 -1.94 -7.91
N PHE A 79 2.56 -1.35 -8.36
CA PHE A 79 1.76 -1.87 -9.48
C PHE A 79 2.63 -2.13 -10.72
N TRP A 80 3.39 -1.13 -11.16
CA TRP A 80 4.29 -1.28 -12.30
C TRP A 80 5.40 -2.30 -12.07
N SER A 81 5.91 -2.43 -10.85
CA SER A 81 6.95 -3.43 -10.53
C SER A 81 6.46 -4.88 -10.63
N LEU A 82 5.15 -5.10 -10.49
CA LEU A 82 4.51 -6.40 -10.59
C LEU A 82 3.98 -6.71 -12.00
N GLY A 83 4.06 -5.75 -12.94
CA GLY A 83 3.50 -5.88 -14.28
C GLY A 83 1.97 -5.78 -14.30
N GLU A 84 1.37 -5.28 -13.22
CA GLU A 84 -0.06 -5.03 -13.08
C GLU A 84 -0.32 -3.57 -13.47
N GLU A 85 -1.21 -3.33 -14.44
CA GLU A 85 -1.71 -1.98 -14.71
C GLU A 85 -2.94 -1.73 -13.83
N PRO A 86 -2.93 -0.71 -12.95
CA PRO A 86 -4.12 -0.38 -12.19
C PRO A 86 -5.22 0.03 -13.18
N ASP A 87 -6.45 -0.37 -12.90
CA ASP A 87 -7.57 0.02 -13.74
C ASP A 87 -7.80 1.55 -13.69
N ALA A 88 -8.61 2.05 -14.62
CA ALA A 88 -8.87 3.48 -14.75
C ALA A 88 -9.48 4.12 -13.49
N LEU A 89 -10.25 3.37 -12.70
CA LEU A 89 -10.88 3.87 -11.47
C LEU A 89 -9.84 4.01 -10.35
N ILE A 90 -8.92 3.06 -10.23
CA ILE A 90 -7.83 3.11 -9.27
C ILE A 90 -6.79 4.15 -9.63
N LEU A 91 -6.50 4.30 -10.92
CA LEU A 91 -5.69 5.41 -11.42
C LEU A 91 -6.35 6.74 -11.04
N ASP A 92 -7.65 6.90 -11.24
CA ASP A 92 -8.37 8.13 -10.86
C ASP A 92 -8.21 8.41 -9.37
N GLU A 93 -8.47 7.46 -8.48
CA GLU A 93 -8.28 7.64 -7.03
C GLU A 93 -6.83 7.94 -6.62
N LEU A 94 -5.85 7.36 -7.33
CA LEU A 94 -4.43 7.67 -7.13
C LEU A 94 -4.11 9.10 -7.55
N PHE A 95 -4.72 9.64 -8.60
CA PHE A 95 -4.44 10.98 -9.11
C PHE A 95 -5.35 12.09 -8.54
N VAL A 96 -6.51 11.75 -7.97
CA VAL A 96 -7.44 12.72 -7.40
C VAL A 96 -6.84 13.34 -6.14
N ALA A 97 -6.72 14.66 -6.13
CA ALA A 97 -6.30 15.41 -4.95
C ALA A 97 -7.39 15.34 -3.86
N PRO A 98 -7.04 15.36 -2.56
CA PRO A 98 -8.03 15.37 -1.47
C PRO A 98 -9.09 16.48 -1.59
N GLU A 99 -8.70 17.60 -2.20
CA GLU A 99 -9.50 18.79 -2.46
C GLU A 99 -10.39 18.71 -3.72
N GLU A 100 -10.18 17.71 -4.57
CA GLU A 100 -10.97 17.44 -5.77
C GLU A 100 -11.96 16.28 -5.60
N ARG A 101 -11.98 15.63 -4.41
CA ARG A 101 -12.96 14.61 -4.06
C ARG A 101 -14.35 15.25 -3.92
N LEU A 102 -15.01 15.47 -5.05
CA LEU A 102 -16.41 15.85 -5.13
C LEU A 102 -17.23 14.78 -4.40
N ILE A 103 -17.82 15.20 -3.28
CA ILE A 103 -18.84 14.47 -2.53
C ILE A 103 -19.93 13.99 -3.51
N HIS A 104 -19.90 12.69 -3.80
CA HIS A 104 -20.94 11.95 -4.52
C HIS A 104 -21.75 11.10 -3.54
#